data_AF-A0A8J4PJB1-F1
#
_entry.id   AF-A0A8J4PJB1-F1
#
_cell.length_a   1.000
_cell.length_b   1.000
_cell.length_c   1.000
_cell.angle_alpha   90.00
_cell.angle_beta   90.00
_cell.angle_gamma   90.00
#
_symmetry.space_group_name_H-M   'P 1'
#
loop_
_entity.id
_entity.type
_entity.pdbx_description
1 polymer ?
#
loop_
_entity_poly.entity_id
_entity_poly.type
_entity_poly.pdbx_seq_one_letter_code
_entity_poly.pdbx_strand_id
1 'polypeptide(L)'
;SKPSITSSSQFPPNLKKLALPCYDGVLDIIPTTINHLEFNRNISKQKYVTFPIELVPPHITTLVLNDSMRIQSYDLIPASITSITLCNSITPYTKIPCTVESVVLPSSFNQPLDTII
;
A
#
# COMPACT_ATOMS: atom_id res chain seq x y z
N SER A 1 15.65 -8.81 -17.36
CA SER A 1 14.35 -9.46 -17.06
C SER A 1 13.77 -8.79 -15.83
N LYS A 2 12.45 -8.56 -15.82
CA LYS A 2 11.75 -8.08 -14.62
C LYS A 2 11.67 -9.25 -13.62
N PRO A 3 11.97 -9.07 -12.33
CA PRO A 3 11.78 -10.16 -11.38
C PRO A 3 10.28 -10.50 -11.31
N SER A 4 9.93 -11.74 -11.68
CA SER A 4 8.60 -12.29 -11.48
C SER A 4 8.63 -13.11 -10.20
N ILE A 5 7.87 -12.66 -9.19
CA ILE A 5 7.67 -13.40 -7.94
C ILE A 5 6.54 -14.39 -8.20
N THR A 6 6.88 -15.65 -8.43
CA THR A 6 5.91 -16.70 -8.82
C THR A 6 5.68 -17.74 -7.71
N SER A 7 6.41 -17.65 -6.59
CA SER A 7 6.24 -18.53 -5.44
C SER A 7 6.56 -17.82 -4.12
N SER A 8 5.76 -18.12 -3.07
CA SER A 8 6.02 -17.65 -1.70
C SER A 8 7.30 -18.25 -1.10
N SER A 9 7.78 -19.39 -1.61
CA SER A 9 9.03 -20.03 -1.17
C SER A 9 10.31 -19.23 -1.51
N GLN A 10 10.19 -18.18 -2.34
CA GLN A 10 11.30 -17.28 -2.68
C GLN A 10 11.63 -16.31 -1.54
N PHE A 11 10.81 -16.25 -0.48
CA PHE A 11 11.00 -15.36 0.65
C PHE A 11 11.53 -16.11 1.88
N PRO A 12 12.27 -15.42 2.76
CA PRO A 12 12.64 -15.98 4.05
C PRO A 12 11.39 -16.43 4.84
N PRO A 13 11.44 -17.59 5.52
CA PRO A 13 10.25 -18.16 6.19
C PRO A 13 9.68 -17.27 7.30
N ASN A 14 10.50 -16.40 7.88
CA ASN A 14 10.11 -15.50 8.96
C ASN A 14 10.00 -14.03 8.52
N LEU A 15 9.90 -13.77 7.22
CA LEU A 15 9.75 -12.40 6.71
C LEU A 15 8.48 -11.78 7.28
N LYS A 16 8.61 -10.64 7.97
CA LYS A 16 7.48 -9.89 8.55
C LYS A 16 7.12 -8.63 7.75
N LYS A 17 8.10 -8.06 7.08
CA LYS A 17 7.99 -6.84 6.29
C LYS A 17 8.44 -7.11 4.87
N LEU A 18 7.62 -6.72 3.91
CA LEU A 18 7.97 -6.69 2.50
C LEU A 18 7.89 -5.25 2.00
N ALA A 19 9.03 -4.69 1.57
CA ALA A 19 9.11 -3.39 0.93
C ALA A 19 9.46 -3.57 -0.56
N LEU A 20 8.66 -2.96 -1.44
CA LEU A 20 8.75 -3.11 -2.88
C LEU A 20 9.02 -1.75 -3.54
N PRO A 21 10.30 -1.30 -3.58
CA PRO A 21 10.61 0.08 -3.90
C PRO A 21 10.52 0.45 -5.37
N CYS A 22 10.51 -0.53 -6.28
CA CYS A 22 10.43 -0.31 -7.71
C CYS A 22 9.32 -1.16 -8.34
N TYR A 23 8.23 -1.42 -7.61
CA TYR A 23 7.16 -2.27 -8.11
C TYR A 23 6.51 -1.66 -9.35
N ASP A 24 6.67 -2.36 -10.46
CA ASP A 24 6.01 -2.02 -11.72
C ASP A 24 5.44 -3.27 -12.42
N GLY A 25 5.42 -4.41 -11.73
CA GLY A 25 5.08 -5.73 -12.25
C GLY A 25 3.67 -6.21 -11.85
N VAL A 26 3.48 -7.52 -11.94
CA VAL A 26 2.33 -8.25 -11.38
C VAL A 26 2.82 -8.91 -10.08
N LEU A 27 2.06 -8.76 -9.00
CA LEU A 27 2.36 -9.34 -7.70
C LEU A 27 1.44 -10.54 -7.52
N ASP A 28 1.84 -11.68 -8.06
CA ASP A 28 0.99 -12.87 -8.03
C ASP A 28 0.92 -13.48 -6.63
N ILE A 29 1.96 -13.31 -5.81
CA ILE A 29 2.04 -13.93 -4.48
C ILE A 29 2.70 -12.99 -3.47
N ILE A 30 1.99 -12.70 -2.39
CA ILE A 30 2.52 -12.11 -1.16
C ILE A 30 2.64 -13.21 -0.10
N PRO A 31 3.78 -13.35 0.61
CA PRO A 31 3.93 -14.33 1.68
C PRO A 31 2.89 -14.14 2.78
N THR A 32 2.31 -15.23 3.27
CA THR A 32 1.35 -15.18 4.38
C THR A 32 1.97 -14.81 5.73
N THR A 33 3.29 -14.76 5.80
CA THR A 33 4.06 -14.51 7.02
C THR A 33 4.27 -13.02 7.29
N ILE A 34 4.06 -12.17 6.28
CA ILE A 34 4.20 -10.73 6.40
C ILE A 34 2.95 -10.09 7.00
N ASN A 35 3.11 -9.01 7.74
CA ASN A 35 2.03 -8.19 8.26
C ASN A 35 2.19 -6.71 7.90
N HIS A 36 3.35 -6.34 7.35
CA HIS A 36 3.71 -5.01 6.89
C HIS A 36 4.08 -5.04 5.43
N LEU A 37 3.33 -4.30 4.62
CA LEU A 37 3.52 -4.21 3.18
C LEU A 37 3.76 -2.74 2.79
N GLU A 38 4.87 -2.50 2.11
CA GLU A 38 5.31 -1.17 1.68
C GLU A 38 5.57 -1.18 0.18
N PHE A 39 5.00 -0.21 -0.54
CA PHE A 39 5.27 0.01 -1.95
C PHE A 39 5.91 1.38 -2.15
N ASN A 40 7.12 1.43 -2.72
CA ASN A 40 7.81 2.70 -2.97
C ASN A 40 7.83 3.06 -4.45
N ARG A 41 8.13 4.34 -4.69
CA ARG A 41 8.24 4.94 -6.01
C ARG A 41 9.35 4.27 -6.81
N ASN A 42 8.98 3.72 -7.96
CA ASN A 42 9.95 3.43 -9.01
C ASN A 42 10.49 4.76 -9.57
N ILE A 43 11.66 5.19 -9.08
CA ILE A 43 12.29 6.47 -9.44
C ILE A 43 12.62 6.58 -10.94
N SER A 44 12.69 5.46 -11.66
CA SER A 44 12.94 5.46 -13.11
C SER A 44 11.71 5.87 -13.94
N LYS A 45 10.51 5.88 -13.34
CA LYS A 45 9.27 6.28 -14.02
C LYS A 45 8.79 7.62 -13.45
N GLN A 46 8.78 8.65 -14.29
CA GLN A 46 8.28 9.99 -13.96
C GLN A 46 6.73 10.08 -13.96
N LYS A 47 6.01 8.96 -13.76
CA LYS A 47 4.55 8.91 -13.86
C LYS A 47 3.95 8.23 -12.63
N TYR A 48 2.81 8.76 -12.18
CA TYR A 48 1.96 8.11 -11.20
C TYR A 48 1.47 6.74 -11.71
N VAL A 49 1.46 5.74 -10.82
CA VAL A 49 0.94 4.40 -11.09
C VAL A 49 -0.31 4.15 -10.26
N THR A 50 -1.31 3.48 -10.85
CA THR A 50 -2.47 3.01 -10.10
C THR A 50 -2.08 1.78 -9.30
N PHE A 51 -2.40 1.79 -8.02
CA PHE A 51 -2.18 0.67 -7.11
C PHE A 51 -3.41 -0.24 -7.09
N PRO A 52 -3.29 -1.53 -7.44
CA PRO A 52 -4.39 -2.48 -7.34
C PRO A 52 -4.55 -2.92 -5.87
N ILE A 53 -5.33 -2.16 -5.13
CA ILE A 53 -5.56 -2.36 -3.69
C ILE A 53 -6.14 -3.74 -3.35
N GLU A 54 -6.88 -4.34 -4.28
CA GLU A 54 -7.41 -5.71 -4.20
C GLU A 54 -6.33 -6.80 -4.11
N LEU A 55 -5.08 -6.49 -4.47
CA LEU A 55 -3.96 -7.41 -4.31
C LEU A 55 -3.39 -7.40 -2.89
N VAL A 56 -3.83 -6.51 -2.00
CA VAL A 56 -3.40 -6.50 -0.60
C VAL A 56 -4.07 -7.68 0.12
N PRO A 57 -3.31 -8.64 0.68
CA PRO A 57 -3.89 -9.78 1.35
C PRO A 57 -4.69 -9.38 2.59
N PRO A 58 -5.75 -10.12 2.92
CA PRO A 58 -6.64 -9.79 4.03
C PRO A 58 -6.00 -9.98 5.42
N HIS A 59 -4.74 -10.41 5.52
CA HIS A 59 -4.02 -10.53 6.79
C HIS A 59 -3.00 -9.41 7.03
N ILE A 60 -2.78 -8.51 6.06
CA ILE A 60 -1.89 -7.37 6.24
C ILE A 60 -2.51 -6.41 7.25
N THR A 61 -1.68 -5.89 8.15
CA THR A 61 -2.11 -4.96 9.20
C THR A 61 -1.54 -3.56 9.02
N THR A 62 -0.38 -3.45 8.35
CA THR A 62 0.26 -2.17 8.03
C THR A 62 0.47 -2.03 6.53
N LEU A 63 -0.05 -0.94 5.96
CA LEU A 63 0.11 -0.60 4.54
C LEU A 63 0.78 0.77 4.39
N VAL A 64 1.86 0.83 3.61
CA VAL A 64 2.58 2.06 3.28
C VAL A 64 2.54 2.30 1.78
N LEU A 65 2.01 3.45 1.35
CA LEU A 65 1.86 3.86 -0.03
C LEU A 65 2.56 5.21 -0.29
N ASN A 66 3.52 5.21 -1.21
CA ASN A 66 4.34 6.39 -1.49
C ASN A 66 3.73 7.35 -2.53
N ASP A 67 4.36 8.53 -2.65
CA ASP A 67 3.95 9.74 -3.39
C ASP A 67 3.58 9.54 -4.87
N SER A 68 3.89 8.39 -5.46
CA SER A 68 3.63 8.12 -6.88
C SER A 68 2.52 7.08 -7.10
N MET A 69 1.84 6.66 -6.04
CA MET A 69 0.79 5.64 -6.11
C MET A 69 -0.58 6.27 -5.91
N ARG A 70 -1.53 5.92 -6.77
CA ARG A 70 -2.94 6.29 -6.62
C ARG A 70 -3.77 5.05 -6.36
N ILE A 71 -4.57 5.06 -5.31
CA ILE A 71 -5.58 4.04 -5.06
C ILE A 71 -6.83 4.40 -5.86
N GLN A 72 -7.43 3.42 -6.54
CA GLN A 72 -8.63 3.63 -7.34
C GLN A 72 -9.92 3.63 -6.50
N SER A 73 -9.97 2.80 -5.45
CA SER A 73 -11.07 2.74 -4.50
C SER A 73 -10.52 2.45 -3.11
N TYR A 74 -10.79 3.33 -2.15
CA TYR A 74 -10.37 3.15 -0.77
C TYR A 74 -11.27 2.17 -0.01
N ASP A 75 -12.51 1.96 -0.48
CA ASP A 75 -13.46 1.00 0.10
C ASP A 75 -13.01 -0.46 -0.06
N LEU A 76 -11.99 -0.71 -0.90
CA LEU A 76 -11.38 -2.02 -1.11
C LEU A 76 -10.16 -2.26 -0.20
N ILE A 77 -9.82 -1.33 0.69
CA ILE A 77 -8.77 -1.56 1.69
C ILE A 77 -9.24 -2.68 2.63
N PRO A 78 -8.43 -3.74 2.86
CA PRO A 78 -8.82 -4.81 3.76
C PRO A 78 -9.11 -4.31 5.18
N ALA A 79 -10.17 -4.85 5.80
CA ALA A 79 -10.56 -4.51 7.17
C ALA A 79 -9.53 -4.91 8.25
N SER A 80 -8.51 -5.69 7.89
CA SER A 80 -7.38 -6.02 8.76
C SER A 80 -6.35 -4.90 8.89
N ILE A 81 -6.39 -3.90 8.01
CA ILE A 81 -5.50 -2.75 8.09
C ILE A 81 -5.87 -1.90 9.30
N THR A 82 -4.92 -1.82 10.23
CA THR A 82 -4.98 -0.97 11.43
C THR A 82 -4.02 0.21 11.35
N SER A 83 -3.00 0.15 10.48
CA SER A 83 -2.06 1.24 10.26
C SER A 83 -1.89 1.55 8.78
N ILE A 84 -2.09 2.80 8.38
CA ILE A 84 -1.88 3.26 7.00
C ILE A 84 -0.95 4.47 6.94
N THR A 85 -0.07 4.48 5.96
CA THR A 85 0.76 5.65 5.62
C THR A 85 0.50 6.02 4.16
N LEU A 86 0.03 7.24 3.96
CA LEU A 86 -0.25 7.83 2.65
C LEU A 86 0.72 8.98 2.44
N CYS A 87 1.63 8.85 1.47
CA CYS A 87 2.59 9.92 1.17
C CYS A 87 2.23 10.72 -0.10
N ASN A 88 1.21 10.31 -0.85
CA ASN A 88 0.73 11.03 -2.03
C ASN A 88 -0.38 12.03 -1.67
N SER A 89 -0.65 12.98 -2.57
CA SER A 89 -1.79 13.90 -2.51
C SER A 89 -3.10 13.13 -2.28
N ILE A 90 -3.71 13.42 -1.14
CA ILE A 90 -4.99 12.89 -0.72
C ILE A 90 -6.10 13.75 -1.33
N THR A 91 -7.11 13.11 -1.92
CA THR A 91 -8.30 13.79 -2.45
C THR A 91 -9.45 13.72 -1.44
N PRO A 92 -10.45 14.62 -1.51
CA PRO A 92 -11.64 14.56 -0.65
C PRO A 92 -12.45 13.26 -0.76
N TYR A 93 -12.20 12.44 -1.79
CA TYR A 93 -12.84 11.13 -1.99
C TYR A 93 -12.06 9.98 -1.33
N THR A 94 -10.95 10.29 -0.66
CA THR A 94 -10.18 9.31 0.10
C THR A 94 -10.97 8.96 1.34
N LYS A 95 -11.40 7.71 1.49
CA LYS A 95 -12.11 7.24 2.68
C LYS A 95 -11.28 6.19 3.39
N ILE A 96 -10.68 6.57 4.52
CA ILE A 96 -9.88 5.66 5.33
C ILE A 96 -10.85 4.75 6.09
N PRO A 97 -10.64 3.42 6.06
CA PRO A 97 -11.50 2.49 6.79
C PRO A 97 -11.56 2.79 8.29
N CYS A 98 -12.71 2.58 8.91
CA CYS A 98 -12.89 2.75 10.36
C CYS A 98 -12.05 1.79 11.22
N THR A 99 -11.44 0.77 10.61
CA THR A 99 -10.53 -0.17 11.26
C THR A 99 -9.13 0.41 11.49
N VAL A 100 -8.81 1.55 10.85
CA VAL A 100 -7.50 2.19 10.96
C VAL A 100 -7.40 2.92 12.30
N GLU A 101 -6.43 2.50 13.11
CA GLU A 101 -6.10 3.07 14.42
C GLU A 101 -4.94 4.08 14.32
N SER A 102 -4.11 3.97 13.28
CA SER A 102 -2.94 4.82 13.05
C SER A 102 -2.87 5.26 11.60
N VAL A 103 -2.85 6.57 11.37
CA VAL A 103 -2.73 7.18 10.04
C VAL A 103 -1.57 8.16 10.00
N VAL A 104 -0.74 8.05 8.95
CA VAL A 104 0.26 9.06 8.59
C VAL A 104 -0.15 9.67 7.26
N LEU A 105 -0.33 10.99 7.25
CA LEU A 105 -0.76 11.79 6.10
C LEU A 105 0.45 12.54 5.50
N PRO A 106 0.41 12.94 4.21
CA PRO A 106 1.51 13.69 3.61
C PRO A 106 1.59 15.08 4.23
N SER A 107 2.79 15.67 4.25
CA SER A 107 2.99 17.04 4.75
C SER A 107 2.21 18.11 3.98
N SER A 108 1.76 17.78 2.76
CA SER A 108 0.93 18.63 1.92
C SER A 108 -0.57 18.54 2.21
N PHE A 109 -1.00 17.67 3.14
CA PHE A 109 -2.41 17.55 3.50
C PHE A 109 -2.92 18.84 4.16
N ASN A 110 -3.92 19.46 3.54
CA ASN A 110 -4.46 20.76 3.92
C ASN A 110 -6.00 20.78 4.00
N GLN A 111 -6.62 19.61 4.16
CA GLN A 111 -8.07 19.46 4.25
C GLN A 111 -8.51 19.12 5.68
N PRO A 112 -9.77 19.38 6.06
CA PRO A 112 -10.33 18.88 7.31
C PRO A 112 -10.24 17.36 7.42
N LEU A 113 -10.04 16.81 8.62
CA LEU A 113 -9.89 15.37 8.81
C LEU A 113 -11.18 14.59 8.53
N ASP A 114 -12.35 15.19 8.80
CA ASP A 114 -13.68 14.64 8.52
C ASP A 114 -13.95 14.39 7.03
N THR A 115 -13.16 14.98 6.12
CA THR A 115 -13.28 14.65 4.70
C THR A 115 -12.78 13.24 4.39
N ILE A 116 -11.82 12.73 5.18
CA ILE A 116 -11.13 11.47 4.89
C ILE A 116 -11.43 10.31 5.83
N ILE A 117 -12.12 10.57 6.94
CA ILE A 117 -12.61 9.54 7.88
C ILE A 117 -14.10 9.24 7.66
#